data_AF-A0ABD0PF04-F1
#
_entry.id   AF-A0ABD0PF04-F1
#
_cell.length_a   1.000
_cell.length_b   1.000
_cell.length_c   1.000
_cell.angle_alpha   90.00
_cell.angle_beta   90.00
_cell.angle_gamma   90.00
#
_symmetry.space_group_name_H-M   'P 1'
#
loop_
_entity.id
_entity.type
_entity.pdbx_description
1 polymer ?
#
loop_
_entity_poly.entity_id
_entity_poly.type
_entity_poly.pdbx_seq_one_letter_code
_entity_poly.pdbx_strand_id
1 'polypeptide(L)' 'MALFLEGTAASNTMETSNFAHVIFQNVGKSYLPHAALECHYTLTQFIKPHPKDWVGIFK' A
#
# COMPACT_ATOMS: atom_id res chain seq x y z
N MET A 1 13.56 -38.41 -15.88
CA MET A 1 13.83 -37.52 -14.72
C MET A 1 14.64 -36.36 -15.27
N ALA A 2 14.22 -35.10 -15.28
CA ALA A 2 13.09 -34.43 -14.64
C ALA A 2 12.36 -33.59 -15.72
N LEU A 3 11.04 -33.56 -15.65
CA LEU A 3 10.23 -32.64 -16.43
C LEU A 3 10.36 -31.27 -15.79
N PHE A 4 10.80 -30.27 -16.55
CA PHE A 4 10.74 -28.88 -16.14
C PHE A 4 9.27 -28.54 -15.92
N LEU A 5 8.86 -28.44 -14.65
CA LEU A 5 7.60 -27.84 -14.30
C LEU A 5 7.82 -26.33 -14.43
N GLU A 6 7.49 -25.81 -15.60
CA GLU A 6 7.29 -24.38 -15.81
C GLU A 6 6.08 -24.01 -14.95
N GLY A 7 6.37 -23.73 -13.67
CA GLY A 7 5.41 -23.15 -12.77
C GLY A 7 5.06 -21.81 -13.37
N THR A 8 3.90 -21.74 -14.02
CA THR A 8 3.20 -20.50 -14.28
C THR A 8 3.23 -19.74 -12.97
N ALA A 9 4.11 -18.72 -12.90
CA ALA A 9 4.02 -17.71 -11.87
C ALA A 9 2.65 -17.10 -12.09
N ALA A 10 1.67 -17.58 -11.32
CA ALA A 10 0.35 -17.01 -11.28
C ALA A 10 0.60 -15.52 -11.10
N SER A 11 0.27 -14.73 -12.13
CA SER A 11 0.26 -13.29 -11.99
C SER A 11 -0.79 -13.04 -10.92
N ASN A 12 -0.34 -12.97 -9.67
CA ASN A 12 -1.08 -12.45 -8.54
C ASN A 12 -1.21 -10.94 -8.73
N THR A 13 -1.62 -10.51 -9.93
CA THR A 13 -2.17 -9.20 -10.19
C THR A 13 -3.51 -9.19 -9.47
N MET A 14 -3.45 -9.03 -8.15
CA MET A 14 -4.55 -8.48 -7.39
C MET A 14 -4.86 -7.17 -8.12
N GLU A 15 -5.99 -7.12 -8.82
CA GLU A 15 -6.49 -5.92 -9.47
C GLU A 15 -6.55 -4.82 -8.41
N THR A 16 -5.51 -3.98 -8.36
CA THR A 16 -5.44 -2.91 -7.39
C THR A 16 -6.46 -1.89 -7.82
N SER A 17 -7.54 -1.77 -7.04
CA SER A 17 -8.49 -0.68 -7.20
C SER A 17 -7.73 0.66 -7.28
N ASN A 18 -8.25 1.61 -8.06
CA ASN A 18 -7.72 2.98 -8.10
C ASN A 18 -7.65 3.65 -6.70
N PHE A 19 -8.36 3.10 -5.71
CA PHE A 19 -8.32 3.55 -4.32
C PHE A 19 -7.13 2.99 -3.51
N ALA A 20 -6.40 2.00 -4.01
CA ALA A 20 -5.36 1.26 -3.28
C ALA A 20 -3.94 1.46 -3.82
N HIS A 21 -3.68 2.55 -4.55
CA HIS A 21 -2.33 2.85 -5.04
C HIS A 21 -1.37 3.35 -3.95
N VAL A 22 -1.90 3.72 -2.78
CA VAL A 22 -1.14 4.08 -1.58
C VAL A 22 -1.54 3.12 -0.46
N ILE A 23 -0.56 2.49 0.17
CA ILE A 23 -0.79 1.52 1.25
C ILE A 23 -0.28 2.13 2.55
N PHE A 24 -1.17 2.41 3.49
CA PHE A 24 -0.81 2.80 4.85
C PHE A 24 -0.31 1.57 5.63
N GLN A 25 0.83 1.73 6.28
CA GLN A 25 1.52 0.65 6.98
C GLN A 25 1.50 0.90 8.48
N ASN A 26 1.46 -0.19 9.25
CA ASN A 26 1.58 -0.15 10.71
C ASN A 26 0.56 0.77 11.40
N VAL A 27 -0.65 0.88 10.84
CA VAL A 27 -1.72 1.68 11.43
C VAL A 27 -2.21 1.03 12.73
N GLY A 28 -1.97 1.70 13.85
CA GLY A 28 -2.46 1.30 15.16
C GLY A 28 -3.99 1.39 15.26
N LYS A 29 -4.56 0.56 16.14
CA LYS A 29 -6.02 0.59 16.44
C LYS A 29 -6.42 1.84 17.24
N SER A 30 -5.47 2.43 17.95
CA SER A 30 -5.62 3.65 18.71
C SER A 30 -4.27 4.37 18.80
N TYR A 31 -4.33 5.67 19.03
CA TYR A 31 -3.18 6.53 19.24
C TYR A 31 -3.41 7.39 20.48
N LEU A 32 -2.32 7.80 21.14
CA LEU A 32 -2.41 8.68 22.29
C LEU A 32 -2.98 10.04 21.86
N PRO A 33 -4.00 10.56 22.56
CA PRO A 33 -4.51 11.90 22.31
C PRO A 33 -3.41 12.95 22.51
N HIS A 34 -3.38 13.96 21.65
CA HIS A 34 -2.44 15.10 21.72
C HIS A 34 -0.95 14.74 21.61
N ALA A 35 -0.61 13.50 21.26
CA ALA A 35 0.75 13.11 20.93
C ALA A 35 0.98 13.20 19.41
N ALA A 36 2.23 13.37 18.99
CA ALA A 36 2.60 13.28 17.59
C ALA A 36 2.30 11.87 17.06
N LEU A 37 1.75 11.80 15.84
CA LEU A 37 1.45 10.56 15.13
C LEU A 37 2.34 10.46 13.91
N GLU A 38 3.11 9.37 13.82
CA GLU A 38 3.80 9.01 12.59
C GLU A 38 2.87 8.20 11.68
N CYS A 39 2.74 8.66 10.43
CA CYS A 39 1.99 7.95 9.40
C CYS A 39 2.96 7.37 8.38
N HIS A 40 3.06 6.05 8.35
CA HIS A 40 3.89 5.32 7.41
C HIS A 40 3.06 4.87 6.21
N TYR A 41 3.55 5.09 5.00
CA TYR A 41 2.89 4.65 3.78
C TYR A 41 3.89 4.29 2.69
N THR A 42 3.44 3.49 1.72
CA THR A 42 4.20 3.17 0.51
C THR A 42 3.38 3.49 -0.72
N LEU A 43 4.02 4.18 -1.66
CA LEU A 43 3.48 4.43 -2.99
C LEU A 43 3.73 3.19 -3.84
N THR A 44 2.66 2.61 -4.36
CA THR A 44 2.78 1.51 -5.33
C THR A 44 3.27 2.06 -6.67
N GLN A 45 3.68 1.17 -7.56
CA GLN A 45 4.07 1.53 -8.94
C GLN A 45 2.94 2.17 -9.77
N PHE A 46 1.70 2.15 -9.29
CA PHE A 46 0.52 2.63 -10.00
C PHE A 46 0.21 4.11 -9.75
N ILE A 47 0.98 4.80 -8.91
CA ILE A 47 0.85 6.24 -8.65
C ILE A 47 2.18 6.97 -8.81
N LYS A 48 2.14 8.16 -9.41
CA LYS A 48 3.25 9.11 -9.42
C LYS A 48 2.94 10.21 -8.40
N PRO A 49 3.79 10.44 -7.39
CA PRO A 49 3.52 11.47 -6.40
C PRO A 49 3.55 12.86 -7.05
N HIS A 50 2.67 13.73 -6.57
CA HIS A 50 2.58 15.12 -6.98
C HIS A 50 2.74 16.06 -5.78
N PRO A 51 3.38 17.24 -5.92
CA PRO A 51 3.59 18.17 -4.80
C PRO A 51 2.31 18.73 -4.13
N LYS A 52 1.15 18.53 -4.76
CA LYS A 52 -0.16 18.91 -4.20
C LYS A 52 -0.87 17.76 -3.49
N ASP A 53 -0.29 16.57 -3.50
CA ASP A 53 -0.83 15.44 -2.76
C ASP A 53 -0.66 15.67 -1.26
N TRP A 54 -1.59 15.16 -0.47
CA TRP A 54 -1.63 15.36 0.98
C TRP A 54 -2.18 14.11 1.66
N VAL A 55 -1.80 13.92 2.92
CA VAL A 55 -2.33 12.86 3.78
C VAL A 55 -3.32 13.48 4.75
N GLY A 56 -4.56 13.00 4.73
CA GLY A 56 -5.65 13.49 5.57
C GLY A 56 -6.04 12.52 6.68
N ILE A 57 -6.48 13.05 7.83
CA ILE A 57 -7.13 12.28 8.89
C ILE A 57 -8.63 12.57 8.85
N PHE A 58 -9.44 11.55 8.59
CA PHE A 58 -10.90 11.65 8.47
C PHE A 58 -11.59 10.89 9.61
N LYS A 59 -12.82 11.31 9.97
CA LYS A 59 -13.64 10.71 11.05
C LYS A 59 -14.11 9.31 10.71
#